data_AF-A0A7L6AYR8-F1
#
_entry.id   AF-A0A7L6AYR8-F1
#
_cell.length_a   1.000
_cell.length_b   1.000
_cell.length_c   1.000
_cell.angle_alpha   90.00
_cell.angle_beta   90.00
_cell.angle_gamma   90.00
#
_symmetry.space_group_name_H-M   'P 1'
#
loop_
_entity.id
_entity.type
_entity.pdbx_description
1 polymer ?
#
loop_
_entity_poly.entity_id
_entity_poly.type
_entity_poly.pdbx_seq_one_letter_code
_entity_poly.pdbx_strand_id
1 'polypeptide(L)'
;MITVAIIGILSAIAYPNYTAYVQKSRRADAQVALMEITQRQESYFLRNYSYAKDLAQLGYPSISNDGQYTLSETPTPSGCGGVNTSPCNSYVVSATPATSSPQRNDTACQAMTLDNRGAKRGGVDAAHAAADTAQTCWK
;
A
#
# COMPACT_ATOMS: atom_id res chain seq x y z
N MET A 1 -2.53 46.57 -9.26
CA MET A 1 -2.34 45.24 -9.85
C MET A 1 -1.11 44.47 -9.31
N ILE A 2 -0.50 44.90 -8.19
CA ILE A 2 0.67 44.22 -7.58
C ILE A 2 0.23 43.06 -6.67
N THR A 3 -0.93 43.17 -6.02
CA THR A 3 -1.49 42.14 -5.15
C THR A 3 -1.76 40.83 -5.87
N VAL A 4 -2.31 40.88 -7.09
CA VAL A 4 -2.57 39.68 -7.91
C VAL A 4 -1.26 38.99 -8.30
N ALA A 5 -0.21 39.76 -8.60
CA ALA A 5 1.11 39.20 -8.92
C ALA A 5 1.74 38.50 -7.71
N ILE A 6 1.63 39.08 -6.50
CA ILE A 6 2.13 38.47 -5.27
C ILE A 6 1.35 37.19 -4.93
N ILE A 7 0.01 37.22 -5.05
CA ILE A 7 -0.83 36.03 -4.82
C ILE A 7 -0.52 34.93 -5.83
N GLY A 8 -0.27 35.28 -7.10
CA GLY A 8 0.14 34.33 -8.14
C GLY A 8 1.45 33.60 -7.79
N ILE A 9 2.47 34.34 -7.34
CA ILE A 9 3.77 33.77 -6.95
C ILE A 9 3.63 32.86 -5.72
N LEU A 10 2.87 33.29 -4.70
CA LEU A 10 2.66 32.49 -3.49
C LEU A 10 1.89 31.20 -3.80
N SER A 11 0.87 31.28 -4.64
CA SER A 11 0.04 30.12 -5.03
C SER A 11 0.85 29.07 -5.78
N ALA A 12 1.79 29.51 -6.64
CA ALA A 12 2.65 28.61 -7.42
C ALA A 12 3.55 27.72 -6.55
N ILE A 13 3.92 28.16 -5.34
CA ILE A 13 4.75 27.39 -4.41
C ILE A 13 3.89 26.66 -3.38
N ALA A 14 2.85 27.30 -2.87
CA ALA A 14 2.01 26.72 -1.81
C ALA A 14 1.19 25.53 -2.29
N TYR A 15 0.63 25.59 -3.52
CA TYR A 15 -0.22 24.53 -4.05
C TYR A 15 0.48 23.16 -4.21
N PRO A 16 1.63 23.05 -4.91
CA PRO A 16 2.32 21.77 -5.06
C PRO A 16 2.83 21.19 -3.74
N ASN A 17 3.20 22.05 -2.79
CA ASN A 17 3.62 21.60 -1.45
C ASN A 17 2.44 21.01 -0.65
N TYR A 18 1.26 21.62 -0.74
CA TYR A 18 0.07 21.11 -0.08
C TYR A 18 -0.38 19.76 -0.65
N THR A 19 -0.37 19.60 -1.98
CA THR A 19 -0.75 18.33 -2.62
C THR A 19 0.20 17.19 -2.22
N ALA A 20 1.51 17.46 -2.17
CA ALA A 20 2.51 16.49 -1.72
C ALA A 20 2.31 16.09 -0.24
N TYR A 21 1.96 17.04 0.62
CA TYR A 21 1.65 16.76 2.03
C TYR A 21 0.43 15.84 2.18
N VAL A 22 -0.66 16.14 1.46
CA VAL A 22 -1.88 15.30 1.48
C VAL A 22 -1.61 13.90 0.93
N GLN A 23 -0.85 13.78 -0.16
CA GLN A 23 -0.44 12.48 -0.71
C GLN A 23 0.40 11.67 0.29
N LYS A 24 1.32 12.33 1.02
CA LYS A 24 2.07 11.67 2.10
C LYS A 24 1.15 11.17 3.21
N SER A 25 0.19 11.98 3.65
CA SER A 25 -0.78 11.58 4.67
C SER A 25 -1.58 10.35 4.24
N ARG A 26 -1.98 10.27 2.97
CA ARG A 26 -2.71 9.11 2.44
C ARG A 26 -1.84 7.87 2.28
N ARG A 27 -0.56 8.02 1.92
CA ARG A 27 0.38 6.89 1.94
C ARG A 27 0.50 6.26 3.33
N ALA A 28 0.32 7.04 4.40
CA ALA A 28 0.29 6.49 5.76
C ALA A 28 -0.89 5.52 5.97
N ASP A 29 -2.07 5.78 5.37
CA ASP A 29 -3.22 4.86 5.41
C ASP A 29 -2.88 3.51 4.75
N ALA A 30 -2.20 3.51 3.60
CA ALA A 30 -1.67 2.28 2.99
C ALA A 30 -0.67 1.56 3.91
N GLN A 31 0.27 2.29 4.50
CA GLN A 31 1.28 1.71 5.38
C GLN A 31 0.65 1.04 6.62
N VAL A 32 -0.33 1.70 7.24
CA VAL A 32 -1.07 1.16 8.39
C VAL A 32 -1.82 -0.11 7.99
N ALA A 33 -2.55 -0.09 6.87
CA ALA A 33 -3.29 -1.25 6.40
C ALA A 33 -2.36 -2.44 6.09
N LEU A 34 -1.24 -2.21 5.42
CA LEU A 34 -0.26 -3.27 5.12
C LEU A 34 0.36 -3.85 6.40
N MET A 35 0.66 -3.02 7.39
CA MET A 35 1.18 -3.47 8.69
C MET A 35 0.13 -4.23 9.52
N GLU A 36 -1.15 -3.87 9.42
CA GLU A 36 -2.21 -4.61 10.09
C GLU A 36 -2.42 -6.00 9.45
N ILE A 37 -2.38 -6.07 8.11
CA ILE A 37 -2.46 -7.34 7.39
C ILE A 37 -1.30 -8.25 7.79
N THR A 38 -0.05 -7.76 7.85
CA THR A 38 1.10 -8.59 8.24
C THR A 38 0.96 -9.11 9.67
N GLN A 39 0.52 -8.28 10.62
CA GLN A 39 0.26 -8.74 12.00
C GLN A 39 -0.80 -9.84 12.07
N ARG A 40 -1.86 -9.71 11.26
CA ARG A 40 -2.91 -10.74 11.15
C ARG A 40 -2.37 -12.01 10.49
N GLN A 41 -1.51 -11.89 9.48
CA GLN A 41 -0.83 -13.02 8.85
C GLN A 41 0.05 -13.80 9.83
N GLU A 42 0.86 -13.13 10.64
CA GLU A 42 1.66 -13.80 11.69
C GLU A 42 0.76 -14.51 12.70
N SER A 43 -0.31 -13.84 13.14
CA SER A 43 -1.31 -14.43 14.04
C SER A 43 -2.06 -15.60 13.41
N TYR A 44 -2.22 -15.62 12.09
CA TYR A 44 -2.85 -16.69 11.34
C TYR A 44 -1.90 -17.89 11.21
N PHE A 45 -0.62 -17.63 10.92
CA PHE A 45 0.45 -18.62 10.82
C PHE A 45 0.62 -19.41 12.11
N LEU A 46 0.63 -18.73 13.26
CA LEU A 46 0.73 -19.37 14.58
C LEU A 46 -0.40 -20.37 14.88
N ARG A 47 -1.57 -20.20 14.24
CA ARG A 47 -2.75 -21.06 14.46
C ARG A 47 -2.90 -22.16 13.42
N ASN A 48 -2.51 -21.89 12.18
CA ASN A 48 -2.80 -22.75 11.03
C ASN A 48 -1.54 -23.38 10.43
N TYR A 49 -0.35 -23.04 10.92
CA TYR A 49 0.95 -23.46 10.39
C TYR A 49 1.13 -23.14 8.89
N SER A 50 0.41 -22.13 8.42
CA SER A 50 0.37 -21.63 7.05
C SER A 50 -0.03 -20.17 7.09
N TYR A 51 0.47 -19.35 6.17
CA TYR A 51 -0.12 -18.03 5.93
C TYR A 51 -1.51 -18.19 5.30
N ALA A 52 -2.35 -17.16 5.42
CA ALA A 52 -3.60 -17.13 4.69
C ALA A 52 -3.33 -17.04 3.18
N LYS A 53 -4.30 -17.48 2.38
CA LYS A 53 -4.19 -17.40 0.91
C LYS A 53 -4.73 -16.08 0.35
N ASP A 54 -5.58 -15.40 1.12
CA ASP A 54 -6.27 -14.18 0.73
C ASP A 54 -6.71 -13.37 1.97
N LEU A 55 -7.09 -12.11 1.72
CA LEU A 55 -7.57 -11.20 2.76
C LEU A 55 -8.89 -11.66 3.39
N ALA A 56 -9.72 -12.42 2.65
CA ALA A 56 -10.99 -12.92 3.17
C ALA A 56 -10.77 -13.96 4.29
N GLN A 57 -9.77 -14.81 4.13
CA GLN A 57 -9.35 -15.78 5.13
C GLN A 57 -8.72 -15.13 6.38
N LEU A 58 -8.16 -13.92 6.24
CA LEU A 58 -7.75 -13.07 7.36
C LEU A 58 -8.91 -12.29 8.02
N GLY A 59 -10.09 -12.31 7.41
CA GLY A 59 -11.20 -11.44 7.80
C GLY A 59 -10.84 -9.96 7.69
N TYR A 60 -10.05 -9.60 6.67
CA TYR A 60 -9.60 -8.24 6.40
C TYR A 60 -10.26 -7.68 5.13
N PRO A 61 -10.77 -6.44 5.15
CA PRO A 61 -11.38 -5.84 3.97
C PRO A 61 -10.34 -5.55 2.87
N SER A 62 -10.71 -5.66 1.60
CA SER A 62 -9.83 -5.35 0.46
C SER A 62 -9.67 -3.84 0.19
N ILE A 63 -9.90 -3.01 1.20
CA ILE A 63 -9.82 -1.56 1.13
C ILE A 63 -9.18 -1.03 2.43
N SER A 64 -8.36 0.00 2.32
CA SER A 64 -7.76 0.67 3.48
C SER A 64 -8.80 1.42 4.32
N ASN A 65 -8.44 1.78 5.54
CA ASN A 65 -9.37 2.33 6.53
C ASN A 65 -9.98 3.65 6.06
N ASP A 66 -9.18 4.51 5.43
CA ASP A 66 -9.66 5.79 4.88
C ASP A 66 -10.16 5.67 3.42
N GLY A 67 -10.25 4.46 2.88
CA GLY A 67 -10.75 4.21 1.53
C GLY A 67 -9.85 4.70 0.40
N GLN A 68 -8.59 5.02 0.69
CA GLN A 68 -7.66 5.60 -0.29
C GLN A 68 -6.97 4.53 -1.14
N TYR A 69 -6.88 3.30 -0.66
CA TYR A 69 -6.19 2.20 -1.31
C TYR A 69 -7.04 0.94 -1.37
N THR A 70 -6.96 0.24 -2.51
CA THR A 70 -7.40 -1.15 -2.67
C THR A 70 -6.26 -2.06 -2.25
N LEU A 71 -6.58 -3.09 -1.47
CA LEU A 71 -5.64 -4.03 -0.90
C LEU A 71 -5.81 -5.40 -1.54
N SER A 72 -4.69 -6.05 -1.82
CA SER A 72 -4.66 -7.41 -2.34
C SER A 72 -3.49 -8.19 -1.77
N GLU A 73 -3.60 -9.50 -1.83
CA GLU A 73 -2.59 -10.44 -1.33
C GLU A 73 -2.25 -11.45 -2.42
N THR A 74 -0.97 -11.73 -2.56
CA THR A 74 -0.45 -12.78 -3.43
C THR A 74 0.27 -13.81 -2.58
N PRO A 75 -0.33 -14.97 -2.31
CA PRO A 75 0.32 -16.02 -1.54
C PRO A 75 1.31 -16.80 -2.42
N THR A 76 2.26 -17.48 -1.79
CA THR A 76 3.25 -18.33 -2.46
C THR A 76 3.45 -19.61 -1.65
N PRO A 77 3.42 -20.81 -2.27
CA PRO A 77 3.23 -21.07 -3.69
C PRO A 77 1.83 -20.69 -4.20
N SER A 78 1.73 -20.36 -5.49
CA SER A 78 0.44 -20.01 -6.09
C SER A 78 -0.53 -21.19 -6.00
N GLY A 79 -1.79 -20.90 -5.63
CA GLY A 79 -2.82 -21.93 -5.46
C GLY A 79 -2.75 -22.72 -4.14
N CYS A 80 -1.92 -22.31 -3.18
CA CYS A 80 -1.97 -22.86 -1.82
C CYS A 80 -3.34 -22.63 -1.15
N GLY A 81 -3.72 -23.55 -0.26
CA GLY A 81 -5.02 -23.52 0.43
C GLY A 81 -5.04 -22.65 1.69
N GLY A 82 -3.89 -22.15 2.14
CA GLY A 82 -3.76 -21.36 3.36
C GLY A 82 -4.00 -22.16 4.65
N VAL A 83 -3.80 -23.47 4.61
CA VAL A 83 -4.05 -24.40 5.74
C VAL A 83 -2.90 -25.38 5.85
N ASN A 84 -2.73 -26.05 6.99
CA ASN A 84 -1.61 -26.97 7.23
C ASN A 84 -1.47 -28.08 6.17
N THR A 85 -2.59 -28.57 5.62
CA THR A 85 -2.60 -29.60 4.55
C THR A 85 -2.27 -29.07 3.15
N SER A 86 -2.27 -27.74 2.96
CA SER A 86 -1.90 -27.05 1.73
C SER A 86 -1.31 -25.67 2.07
N PRO A 87 -0.07 -25.63 2.57
CA PRO A 87 0.47 -24.44 3.21
C PRO A 87 0.91 -23.38 2.20
N CYS A 88 0.63 -22.12 2.53
CA CYS A 88 1.27 -20.95 1.95
C CYS A 88 2.51 -20.61 2.79
N ASN A 89 3.68 -20.57 2.16
CA ASN A 89 4.99 -20.40 2.80
C ASN A 89 5.45 -18.94 2.87
N SER A 90 4.94 -18.11 1.96
CA SER A 90 5.17 -16.67 1.95
C SER A 90 3.99 -15.96 1.33
N TYR A 91 3.94 -14.66 1.50
CA TYR A 91 2.93 -13.80 0.90
C TYR A 91 3.56 -12.45 0.54
N VAL A 92 2.94 -11.76 -0.41
CA VAL A 92 3.16 -10.35 -0.69
C VAL A 92 1.80 -9.67 -0.62
N VAL A 93 1.69 -8.69 0.28
CA VAL A 93 0.50 -7.83 0.36
C VAL A 93 0.79 -6.52 -0.36
N SER A 94 -0.21 -6.01 -1.07
CA SER A 94 -0.06 -4.84 -1.92
C SER A 94 -1.21 -3.86 -1.72
N ALA A 95 -0.88 -2.58 -1.67
CA ALA A 95 -1.80 -1.46 -1.67
C ALA A 95 -1.64 -0.67 -2.97
N THR A 96 -2.75 -0.53 -3.71
CA THR A 96 -2.83 0.30 -4.93
C THR A 96 -3.89 1.38 -4.74
N PRO A 97 -3.70 2.62 -5.25
CA PRO A 97 -4.68 3.68 -5.09
C PRO A 97 -6.08 3.27 -5.57
N ALA A 98 -7.10 3.53 -4.76
CA ALA A 98 -8.47 3.23 -5.12
C ALA A 98 -8.90 4.04 -6.37
N THR A 99 -9.80 3.47 -7.17
CA THR A 99 -10.34 4.10 -8.39
C THR A 99 -11.17 5.35 -8.14
N SER A 100 -11.58 5.60 -6.89
CA SER A 100 -12.23 6.84 -6.46
C SER A 100 -11.25 7.82 -5.77
N SER A 101 -10.06 7.37 -5.39
CA SER A 101 -9.13 8.19 -4.61
C SER A 101 -8.32 9.16 -5.49
N PRO A 102 -8.15 10.43 -5.08
CA PRO A 102 -7.20 11.35 -5.71
C PRO A 102 -5.73 10.92 -5.53
N GLN A 103 -5.46 9.87 -4.74
CA GLN A 103 -4.14 9.27 -4.60
C GLN A 103 -3.59 8.69 -5.90
N ARG A 104 -4.44 8.44 -6.91
CA ARG A 104 -3.99 8.11 -8.28
C ARG A 104 -3.08 9.17 -8.90
N ASN A 105 -3.11 10.41 -8.41
CA ASN A 105 -2.22 11.47 -8.88
C ASN A 105 -0.81 11.39 -8.25
N ASP A 106 -0.56 10.50 -7.31
CA ASP A 106 0.79 10.22 -6.76
C ASP A 106 1.53 9.25 -7.68
N THR A 107 1.90 9.72 -8.88
CA THR A 107 2.47 8.89 -9.95
C THR A 107 3.76 8.19 -9.56
N ALA A 108 4.46 8.64 -8.51
CA ALA A 108 5.66 8.02 -7.99
C ALA A 108 5.38 6.81 -7.09
N CYS A 109 4.17 6.70 -6.53
CA CYS A 109 3.78 5.71 -5.53
C CYS A 109 2.37 5.13 -5.82
N GLN A 110 2.25 4.42 -6.94
CA GLN A 110 1.02 3.75 -7.38
C GLN A 110 0.89 2.32 -6.85
N ALA A 111 1.96 1.76 -6.30
CA ALA A 111 1.93 0.47 -5.63
C ALA A 111 2.88 0.48 -4.43
N MET A 112 2.38 0.03 -3.29
CA MET A 112 3.17 -0.20 -2.09
C MET A 112 2.99 -1.66 -1.69
N THR A 113 4.08 -2.38 -1.45
CA THR A 113 4.02 -3.78 -1.08
C THR A 113 4.87 -4.11 0.13
N LEU A 114 4.45 -5.13 0.85
CA LEU A 114 5.14 -5.68 2.01
C LEU A 114 5.09 -7.20 1.93
N ASP A 115 6.23 -7.85 2.09
CA ASP A 115 6.31 -9.31 2.16
C ASP A 115 6.43 -9.84 3.59
N ASN A 116 6.35 -11.16 3.74
CA ASN A 116 6.47 -11.84 5.02
C ASN A 116 7.83 -11.70 5.71
N ARG A 117 8.85 -11.17 5.02
CA ARG A 117 10.18 -10.88 5.59
C ARG A 117 10.34 -9.41 5.97
N GLY A 118 9.29 -8.59 5.81
CA GLY A 118 9.33 -7.16 6.05
C GLY A 118 9.96 -6.36 4.92
N ALA A 119 10.15 -6.94 3.72
CA ALA A 119 10.65 -6.22 2.57
C ALA A 119 9.56 -5.27 2.05
N LYS A 120 9.82 -3.97 2.22
CA LYS A 120 8.97 -2.88 1.76
C LYS A 120 9.38 -2.47 0.37
N ARG A 121 8.45 -2.41 -0.58
CA ARG A 121 8.69 -1.89 -1.93
C ARG A 121 7.68 -0.83 -2.30
N GLY A 122 8.11 0.15 -3.09
CA GLY A 122 7.26 1.23 -3.58
C GLY A 122 7.53 1.44 -5.07
N GLY A 123 6.50 1.74 -5.86
CA GLY A 123 6.72 1.99 -7.27
C GLY A 123 5.46 2.35 -8.05
N VAL A 124 5.63 2.36 -9.37
CA VAL A 124 4.56 2.66 -10.35
C VAL A 124 3.64 1.47 -10.63
N ASP A 125 4.07 0.26 -10.28
CA ASP A 125 3.30 -0.97 -10.44
C ASP A 125 3.61 -1.99 -9.31
N ALA A 126 2.70 -2.95 -9.13
CA ALA A 126 2.84 -4.00 -8.12
C ALA A 126 3.91 -5.05 -8.48
N ALA A 127 4.38 -5.07 -9.73
CA ALA A 127 5.46 -5.97 -10.18
C ALA A 127 6.86 -5.42 -9.82
N HIS A 128 6.94 -4.13 -9.46
CA HIS A 128 8.17 -3.39 -9.19
C HIS A 128 9.19 -3.52 -10.32
N ALA A 129 8.73 -3.46 -11.58
CA ALA A 129 9.60 -3.60 -12.76
C ALA A 129 10.44 -2.33 -13.03
N ALA A 130 10.05 -1.18 -12.46
CA ALA A 130 10.81 0.07 -12.47
C ALA A 130 11.68 0.23 -11.22
N ALA A 131 12.52 1.28 -11.18
CA ALA A 131 13.34 1.62 -10.01
C ALA A 131 12.48 1.70 -8.73
N ASP A 132 12.82 0.88 -7.73
CA ASP A 132 12.12 0.81 -6.44
C ASP A 132 12.23 2.17 -5.73
N THR A 133 11.10 2.88 -5.64
CA THR A 133 10.97 4.14 -4.91
C THR A 133 10.52 3.91 -3.48
N ALA A 134 10.79 2.73 -2.90
CA ALA A 134 10.46 2.40 -1.51
C ALA A 134 10.82 3.51 -0.52
N GLN A 135 12.03 4.07 -0.62
CA GLN A 135 12.50 5.15 0.27
C GLN A 135 11.67 6.44 0.18
N THR A 136 10.96 6.65 -0.92
CA THR A 136 10.05 7.78 -1.12
C THR A 136 8.63 7.43 -0.69
N CYS A 137 8.16 6.22 -1.01
CA CYS A 137 6.79 5.79 -0.74
C CYS A 137 6.53 5.33 0.70
N TRP A 138 7.54 4.80 1.38
CA TRP A 138 7.47 4.28 2.75
C TRP A 138 7.99 5.24 3.82
N LYS A 139 8.19 6.52 3.47
CA LYS A 139 8.73 7.58 4.34
C LYS A 139 7.66 8.60 4.73
#